data_AF-A0A3N5HSH5-F1
#
_entry.id   AF-A0A3N5HSH5-F1
#
_cell.length_a   1.000
_cell.length_b   1.000
_cell.length_c   1.000
_cell.angle_alpha   90.00
_cell.angle_beta   90.00
_cell.angle_gamma   90.00
#
_symmetry.space_group_name_H-M   'P 1'
#
loop_
_entity.id
_entity.type
_entity.pdbx_description
1 polymer ?
#
loop_
_entity_poly.entity_id
_entity_poly.type
_entity_poly.pdbx_seq_one_letter_code
_entity_poly.pdbx_strand_id
1 'polypeptide(L)'
;IGAAFFFGDAMITPAMSVLSAVEGLKVINTGLSPFVVPITLVILISLFLFQYKGTAGVASLFAPITAIWFLTIGVMGFYHIFDDLQIFLAFNPTYGASMLIERPFLALLVFGGVFLAVTGGEALYADMGHFGSKPIRMAWLAVVFPGLILNYLGQGAFIISHPEAVENPFYLMAPGWGLIPLVILATAVTVIASQAVITGAFSIAQQAMSLGLFPRMSITHTSETEQGQIYVAQINWMLLAGVVILVLVFKSSTNLASAYGIAVNTSMIVDSILALVFFWKSRNLPRWFVIPAMTVILFVELTFMAANGLKLFTGGYMPALLGATIILLMITWMKGRKALAESCGGNRSNSCHCSKASRSGRRPAWPAPRSSCRPIRSMRRARSCTISSTIACCMTGWSSSPRKPPPSRASTAKRNAWW
;
A
#
# COMPACT_ATOMS: atom_id res chain seq x y z
N ILE A 1 -10.64 -1.38 -10.06
CA ILE A 1 -9.71 -2.51 -10.25
C ILE A 1 -8.44 -2.26 -9.44
N GLY A 2 -7.62 -1.25 -9.77
CA GLY A 2 -6.40 -0.92 -8.98
C GLY A 2 -6.65 -0.81 -7.47
N ALA A 3 -7.62 0.02 -7.04
CA ALA A 3 -7.99 0.13 -5.62
C ALA A 3 -8.36 -1.21 -4.96
N ALA A 4 -9.02 -2.14 -5.68
CA ALA A 4 -9.42 -3.43 -5.12
C ALA A 4 -8.23 -4.38 -4.93
N PHE A 5 -7.29 -4.39 -5.87
CA PHE A 5 -6.04 -5.16 -5.74
C PHE A 5 -5.14 -4.58 -4.64
N PHE A 6 -5.11 -3.25 -4.47
CA PHE A 6 -4.42 -2.63 -3.34
C PHE A 6 -5.00 -3.05 -1.99
N PHE A 7 -6.33 -3.15 -1.84
CA PHE A 7 -6.91 -3.71 -0.61
C PHE A 7 -6.55 -5.18 -0.41
N GLY A 8 -6.42 -5.96 -1.49
CA GLY A 8 -5.92 -7.32 -1.43
C GLY A 8 -4.48 -7.38 -0.91
N ASP A 9 -3.59 -6.56 -1.45
CA ASP A 9 -2.20 -6.42 -0.95
C ASP A 9 -2.17 -5.98 0.51
N ALA A 10 -3.01 -5.00 0.89
CA ALA A 10 -3.12 -4.53 2.27
C ALA A 10 -3.60 -5.61 3.27
N MET A 11 -4.24 -6.67 2.80
CA MET A 11 -4.57 -7.86 3.61
C MET A 11 -3.44 -8.89 3.62
N ILE A 12 -2.78 -9.12 2.48
CA ILE A 12 -1.77 -10.18 2.36
C ILE A 12 -0.45 -9.76 3.00
N THR A 13 -0.02 -8.51 2.85
CA THR A 13 1.28 -8.04 3.35
C THR A 13 1.42 -8.20 4.87
N PRO A 14 0.47 -7.76 5.73
CA PRO A 14 0.57 -8.01 7.17
C PRO A 14 0.59 -9.49 7.53
N ALA A 15 -0.22 -10.30 6.85
CA ALA A 15 -0.26 -11.75 7.06
C ALA A 15 1.08 -12.41 6.70
N MET A 16 1.65 -12.07 5.53
CA MET A 16 2.93 -12.59 5.05
C MET A 16 4.09 -12.20 5.97
N SER A 17 4.22 -10.90 6.26
CA SER A 17 5.36 -10.38 7.01
C SER A 17 5.37 -10.87 8.45
N VAL A 18 4.26 -10.78 9.18
CA VAL A 18 4.25 -11.20 10.60
C VAL A 18 4.40 -12.73 10.71
N LEU A 19 3.79 -13.50 9.81
CA LEU A 19 3.93 -14.95 9.81
C LEU A 19 5.38 -15.37 9.54
N SER A 20 6.07 -14.76 8.56
CA SER A 20 7.47 -15.07 8.27
C SER A 20 8.45 -14.63 9.37
N ALA A 21 8.14 -13.55 10.09
CA ALA A 21 8.89 -13.15 11.29
C ALA A 21 8.76 -14.19 12.41
N VAL A 22 7.55 -14.65 12.69
CA VAL A 22 7.28 -15.60 13.79
C VAL A 22 7.75 -17.02 13.43
N GLU A 23 7.83 -17.38 12.14
CA GLU A 23 8.39 -18.67 11.71
C GLU A 23 9.85 -18.89 12.12
N GLY A 24 10.61 -17.83 12.41
CA GLY A 24 11.95 -17.95 12.99
C GLY A 24 11.98 -18.69 14.34
N LEU A 25 10.85 -18.77 15.06
CA LEU A 25 10.74 -19.60 16.27
C LEU A 25 10.95 -21.09 16.00
N LYS A 26 10.62 -21.57 14.79
CA LYS A 26 10.82 -22.98 14.39
C LYS A 26 12.29 -23.35 14.35
N VAL A 27 13.16 -22.39 14.01
CA VAL A 27 14.61 -22.55 13.94
C VAL A 27 15.22 -22.64 15.35
N ILE A 28 14.63 -21.95 16.33
CA ILE A 28 15.07 -22.02 17.73
C ILE A 28 14.66 -23.36 18.36
N ASN A 29 13.40 -23.76 18.18
CA ASN A 29 12.89 -25.01 18.70
C ASN A 29 11.69 -25.48 17.86
N THR A 30 11.80 -26.67 17.26
CA THR A 30 10.75 -27.27 16.43
C THR A 30 9.43 -27.50 17.21
N GLY A 31 9.50 -27.68 18.53
CA GLY A 31 8.35 -27.75 19.42
C GLY A 31 7.52 -26.47 19.50
N LEU A 32 8.04 -25.33 19.02
CA LEU A 32 7.29 -24.07 18.93
C LEU A 32 6.45 -23.94 17.65
N SER A 33 6.59 -24.87 16.70
CA SER A 33 5.85 -24.85 15.42
C SER A 33 4.33 -24.70 15.58
N PRO A 34 3.64 -25.37 16.54
CA PRO A 34 2.20 -25.20 16.74
C PRO A 34 1.80 -23.80 17.22
N PHE A 35 2.72 -23.04 17.82
CA PHE A 35 2.46 -21.72 18.38
C PHE A 35 2.64 -20.59 17.36
N VAL A 36 3.23 -20.86 16.19
CA VAL A 36 3.50 -19.83 15.16
C VAL A 36 2.22 -19.15 14.70
N VAL A 37 1.18 -19.92 14.35
CA VAL A 37 -0.11 -19.35 13.90
C VAL A 37 -0.81 -18.59 15.04
N PRO A 38 -0.99 -19.15 16.25
CA PRO A 38 -1.56 -18.41 17.38
C PRO A 38 -0.83 -17.10 17.71
N ILE A 39 0.51 -17.12 17.77
CA ILE A 39 1.31 -15.93 18.07
C ILE A 39 1.12 -14.87 16.98
N THR A 40 1.16 -15.27 15.71
CA THR A 40 0.91 -14.39 14.56
C THR A 40 -0.47 -13.72 14.67
N LEU A 41 -1.51 -14.48 15.00
CA LEU A 41 -2.87 -13.94 15.17
C LEU A 41 -2.95 -12.98 16.35
N VAL A 42 -2.31 -13.29 17.49
CA VAL A 42 -2.28 -12.38 18.65
C VAL A 42 -1.62 -11.06 18.29
N ILE A 43 -0.49 -11.09 17.59
CA ILE A 43 0.22 -9.88 17.14
C ILE A 43 -0.66 -9.06 16.21
N LEU A 44 -1.26 -9.68 15.20
CA LEU A 44 -2.10 -9.00 14.20
C LEU A 44 -3.39 -8.45 14.82
N ILE A 45 -4.11 -9.24 15.62
CA ILE A 45 -5.32 -8.76 16.30
C ILE A 45 -4.98 -7.58 17.21
N SER A 46 -3.90 -7.66 17.99
CA SER A 46 -3.44 -6.55 18.82
C SER A 46 -3.14 -5.33 17.96
N LEU A 47 -2.43 -5.50 16.85
CA LEU A 47 -2.10 -4.44 15.91
C LEU A 47 -3.35 -3.68 15.42
N PHE A 48 -4.36 -4.42 14.96
CA PHE A 48 -5.60 -3.88 14.42
C PHE A 48 -6.50 -3.28 15.51
N LEU A 49 -6.46 -3.80 16.73
CA LEU A 49 -7.18 -3.24 17.88
C LEU A 49 -6.62 -1.87 18.30
N PHE A 50 -5.32 -1.63 18.17
CA PHE A 50 -4.70 -0.35 18.56
C PHE A 50 -4.77 0.75 17.48
N GLN A 51 -5.25 0.45 16.27
CA GLN A 51 -5.29 1.39 15.14
C GLN A 51 -6.03 2.70 15.44
N TYR A 52 -7.10 2.66 16.24
CA TYR A 52 -7.88 3.85 16.57
C TYR A 52 -7.10 4.92 17.36
N LYS A 53 -6.00 4.52 18.03
CA LYS A 53 -5.14 5.46 18.77
C LYS A 53 -4.19 6.25 17.86
N GLY A 54 -4.11 5.89 16.58
CA GLY A 54 -3.16 6.46 15.64
C GLY A 54 -1.71 6.06 15.92
N THR A 55 -0.81 6.52 15.05
CA THR A 55 0.62 6.21 15.10
C THR A 55 1.46 7.34 15.70
N ALA A 56 0.88 8.53 15.94
CA ALA A 56 1.60 9.71 16.39
C ALA A 56 2.46 9.48 17.66
N GLY A 57 1.95 8.72 18.65
CA GLY A 57 2.68 8.47 19.89
C GLY A 57 3.86 7.49 19.78
N VAL A 58 3.93 6.71 18.70
CA VAL A 58 4.95 5.66 18.49
C VAL A 58 5.79 5.86 17.22
N ALA A 59 5.41 6.81 16.36
CA ALA A 59 6.09 7.09 15.10
C ALA A 59 7.57 7.44 15.27
N SER A 60 7.95 8.06 16.39
CA SER A 60 9.36 8.37 16.70
C SER A 60 10.23 7.12 16.93
N LEU A 61 9.63 5.99 17.34
CA LEU A 61 10.34 4.73 17.55
C LEU A 61 10.49 3.91 16.26
N PHE A 62 9.68 4.18 15.24
CA PHE A 62 9.68 3.37 14.01
C PHE A 62 10.99 3.52 13.23
N ALA A 63 11.50 4.73 13.08
CA ALA A 63 12.73 4.99 12.34
C ALA A 63 13.97 4.33 13.00
N PRO A 64 14.22 4.49 14.31
CA PRO A 64 15.34 3.80 14.98
C PRO A 64 15.28 2.28 14.87
N ILE A 65 14.11 1.67 15.09
CA ILE A 65 13.95 0.20 15.00
C ILE A 65 14.24 -0.29 13.59
N THR A 66 13.72 0.42 12.58
CA THR A 66 13.94 0.09 11.16
C THR A 66 15.41 0.27 10.77
N ALA A 67 16.08 1.30 11.26
CA ALA A 67 17.51 1.52 11.03
C ALA A 67 18.37 0.40 11.66
N ILE A 68 18.05 -0.01 12.89
CA ILE A 68 18.72 -1.14 13.56
C ILE A 68 18.52 -2.43 12.76
N TRP A 69 17.33 -2.67 12.21
CA TRP A 69 17.07 -3.81 11.35
C TRP A 69 17.94 -3.83 10.10
N PHE A 70 17.95 -2.75 9.32
CA PHE A 70 18.77 -2.69 8.10
C PHE A 70 20.27 -2.79 8.41
N LEU A 71 20.72 -2.22 9.53
CA LEU A 71 22.09 -2.40 10.01
C LEU A 71 22.37 -3.86 10.37
N THR A 72 21.47 -4.52 11.09
CA THR A 72 21.62 -5.92 11.54
C THR A 72 21.71 -6.87 10.35
N ILE A 73 20.79 -6.78 9.40
CA ILE A 73 20.79 -7.65 8.22
C ILE A 73 21.97 -7.34 7.29
N GLY A 74 22.42 -6.08 7.25
CA GLY A 74 23.57 -5.65 6.47
C GLY A 74 24.89 -6.16 7.04
N VAL A 75 25.07 -6.07 8.37
CA VAL A 75 26.27 -6.61 9.06
C VAL A 75 26.32 -8.13 8.95
N MET A 76 25.20 -8.82 9.17
CA MET A 76 25.11 -10.27 9.04
C MET A 76 25.38 -10.71 7.59
N GLY A 77 24.76 -10.04 6.63
CA GLY A 77 25.01 -10.30 5.21
C GLY A 77 26.48 -10.09 4.84
N PHE A 78 27.06 -8.97 5.27
CA PHE A 78 28.48 -8.66 5.04
C PHE A 78 29.43 -9.71 5.61
N TYR A 79 29.14 -10.23 6.81
CA TYR A 79 29.95 -11.29 7.43
C TYR A 79 29.96 -12.57 6.58
N HIS A 80 28.80 -13.01 6.10
CA HIS A 80 28.67 -14.25 5.31
C HIS A 80 29.11 -14.15 3.85
N ILE A 81 29.32 -12.94 3.31
CA ILE A 81 29.92 -12.78 1.97
C ILE A 81 31.29 -13.47 1.89
N PHE A 82 32.02 -13.55 3.00
CA PHE A 82 33.33 -14.19 3.05
C PHE A 82 33.27 -15.73 3.12
N ASP A 83 32.09 -16.34 3.28
CA ASP A 83 31.92 -17.79 3.24
C ASP A 83 32.18 -18.34 1.83
N ASP A 84 31.79 -17.58 0.79
CA ASP A 84 32.14 -17.85 -0.60
C ASP A 84 32.15 -16.57 -1.45
N LEU A 85 33.34 -16.15 -1.90
CA LEU A 85 33.53 -14.97 -2.75
C LEU A 85 33.03 -15.15 -4.19
N GLN A 86 32.72 -16.37 -4.62
CA GLN A 86 32.08 -16.62 -5.92
C GLN A 86 30.70 -15.98 -6.02
N ILE A 87 30.09 -15.59 -4.89
CA ILE A 87 28.79 -14.91 -4.91
C ILE A 87 28.79 -13.62 -5.73
N PHE A 88 29.94 -12.93 -5.87
CA PHE A 88 30.05 -11.74 -6.71
C PHE A 88 29.84 -12.03 -8.20
N LEU A 89 29.94 -13.29 -8.63
CA LEU A 89 29.56 -13.71 -9.98
C LEU A 89 28.06 -13.51 -10.26
N ALA A 90 27.22 -13.37 -9.22
CA ALA A 90 25.80 -13.03 -9.38
C ALA A 90 25.57 -11.68 -10.08
N PHE A 91 26.54 -10.76 -10.05
CA PHE A 91 26.47 -9.51 -10.79
C PHE A 91 26.73 -9.66 -12.29
N ASN A 92 27.30 -10.79 -12.72
CA ASN A 92 27.55 -11.04 -14.12
C ASN A 92 26.27 -11.53 -14.81
N PRO A 93 25.68 -10.75 -15.74
CA PRO A 93 24.42 -11.09 -16.39
C PRO A 93 24.50 -12.34 -17.26
N THR A 94 25.70 -12.82 -17.60
CA THR A 94 25.87 -14.04 -18.41
C THR A 94 25.28 -15.28 -17.73
N TYR A 95 25.34 -15.37 -16.40
CA TYR A 95 24.77 -16.51 -15.66
C TYR A 95 23.24 -16.53 -15.70
N GLY A 96 22.61 -15.35 -15.60
CA GLY A 96 21.17 -15.24 -15.79
C GLY A 96 20.77 -15.56 -17.23
N ALA A 97 21.53 -15.05 -18.21
CA ALA A 97 21.28 -15.30 -19.63
C ALA A 97 21.48 -16.78 -20.01
N SER A 98 22.54 -17.44 -19.53
CA SER A 98 22.77 -18.86 -19.79
C SER A 98 21.68 -19.71 -19.16
N MET A 99 21.23 -19.40 -17.94
CA MET A 99 20.11 -20.11 -17.31
C MET A 99 18.82 -19.98 -18.13
N LEU A 100 18.54 -18.81 -18.71
CA LEU A 100 17.39 -18.59 -19.57
C LEU A 100 17.44 -19.39 -20.87
N ILE A 101 18.61 -19.48 -21.49
CA ILE A 101 18.81 -20.16 -22.78
C ILE A 101 18.88 -21.67 -22.60
N GLU A 102 19.67 -22.14 -21.63
CA GLU A 102 19.94 -23.56 -21.43
C GLU A 102 18.82 -24.28 -20.68
N ARG A 103 18.16 -23.59 -19.73
CA ARG A 103 17.16 -24.18 -18.84
C ARG A 103 15.92 -23.29 -18.69
N PRO A 104 15.21 -22.98 -19.79
CA PRO A 104 14.11 -22.00 -19.81
C PRO A 104 12.99 -22.32 -18.82
N PHE A 105 12.65 -23.61 -18.64
CA PHE A 105 11.60 -24.01 -17.70
C PHE A 105 12.01 -23.80 -16.24
N LEU A 106 13.26 -24.12 -15.87
CA LEU A 106 13.77 -23.86 -14.53
C LEU A 106 13.92 -22.36 -14.27
N ALA A 107 14.37 -21.59 -15.26
CA ALA A 107 14.42 -20.13 -15.18
C ALA A 107 13.04 -19.53 -14.92
N LEU A 108 12.00 -20.02 -15.59
CA LEU A 108 10.61 -19.60 -15.36
C LEU A 108 10.14 -19.88 -13.92
N LEU A 109 10.48 -21.04 -13.36
CA LEU A 109 10.16 -21.37 -11.97
C LEU A 109 10.90 -20.47 -10.97
N VAL A 110 12.17 -20.19 -11.22
CA VAL A 110 13.00 -19.30 -10.37
C VAL A 110 12.49 -17.86 -10.40
N PHE A 111 12.04 -17.36 -11.57
CA PHE A 111 11.45 -16.02 -11.67
C PHE A 111 10.25 -15.81 -10.76
N GLY A 112 9.44 -16.85 -10.51
CA GLY A 112 8.34 -16.76 -9.56
C GLY A 112 8.80 -16.51 -8.12
N GLY A 113 10.01 -16.94 -7.75
CA GLY A 113 10.64 -16.61 -6.47
C GLY A 113 11.31 -15.24 -6.48
N VAL A 114 12.07 -14.93 -7.55
CA VAL A 114 12.74 -13.63 -7.71
C VAL A 114 11.76 -12.47 -7.66
N PHE A 115 10.57 -12.64 -8.23
CA PHE A 115 9.49 -11.63 -8.18
C PHE A 115 9.20 -11.15 -6.76
N LEU A 116 9.19 -12.06 -5.77
CA LEU A 116 8.86 -11.73 -4.39
C LEU A 116 9.85 -10.75 -3.76
N ALA A 117 11.10 -10.72 -4.25
CA ALA A 117 12.13 -9.78 -3.80
C ALA A 117 11.96 -8.35 -4.34
N VAL A 118 11.13 -8.14 -5.37
CA VAL A 118 10.94 -6.84 -6.05
C VAL A 118 9.63 -6.15 -5.62
N THR A 119 8.93 -6.70 -4.64
CA THR A 119 7.66 -6.18 -4.13
C THR A 119 7.85 -5.00 -3.15
N GLY A 120 6.78 -4.26 -2.86
CA GLY A 120 6.77 -3.19 -1.85
C GLY A 120 7.04 -1.77 -2.37
N GLY A 121 7.40 -1.59 -3.64
CA GLY A 121 7.56 -0.26 -4.25
C GLY A 121 6.27 0.57 -4.27
N GLU A 122 5.10 -0.09 -4.37
CA GLU A 122 3.78 0.56 -4.42
C GLU A 122 3.46 1.34 -3.12
N ALA A 123 3.84 0.79 -1.97
CA ALA A 123 3.67 1.44 -0.67
C ALA A 123 4.51 2.72 -0.57
N LEU A 124 5.71 2.72 -1.16
CA LEU A 124 6.58 3.90 -1.23
C LEU A 124 5.93 5.06 -1.97
N TYR A 125 5.16 4.76 -3.02
CA TYR A 125 4.43 5.76 -3.81
C TYR A 125 3.19 6.27 -3.09
N ALA A 126 2.48 5.41 -2.35
CA ALA A 126 1.35 5.83 -1.51
C ALA A 126 1.77 6.87 -0.46
N ASP A 127 2.97 6.72 0.11
CA ASP A 127 3.51 7.61 1.14
C ASP A 127 4.25 8.85 0.61
N MET A 128 4.41 8.99 -0.72
CA MET A 128 4.99 10.21 -1.31
C MET A 128 4.19 11.47 -0.97
N GLY A 129 2.88 11.34 -0.74
CA GLY A 129 2.03 12.45 -0.33
C GLY A 129 2.38 13.03 1.05
N HIS A 130 3.05 12.24 1.90
CA HIS A 130 3.39 12.63 3.27
C HIS A 130 4.86 13.11 3.41
N PHE A 131 5.81 12.37 2.83
CA PHE A 131 7.24 12.64 3.02
C PHE A 131 7.91 13.38 1.85
N GLY A 132 7.31 13.33 0.65
CA GLY A 132 7.93 13.82 -0.58
C GLY A 132 9.05 12.92 -1.11
N SER A 133 9.52 13.23 -2.33
CA SER A 133 10.42 12.34 -3.08
C SER A 133 11.86 12.28 -2.58
N LYS A 134 12.40 13.38 -2.02
CA LYS A 134 13.82 13.46 -1.61
C LYS A 134 14.13 12.59 -0.40
N PRO A 135 13.39 12.66 0.73
CA PRO A 135 13.69 11.82 1.90
C PRO A 135 13.58 10.34 1.58
N ILE A 136 12.55 9.96 0.82
CA ILE A 136 12.33 8.59 0.34
C ILE A 136 13.54 8.08 -0.45
N ARG A 137 14.02 8.84 -1.43
CA ARG A 137 15.19 8.44 -2.24
C ARG A 137 16.46 8.31 -1.42
N MET A 138 16.68 9.23 -0.47
CA MET A 138 17.85 9.17 0.41
C MET A 138 17.80 7.94 1.32
N ALA A 139 16.69 7.68 1.99
CA ALA A 139 16.54 6.51 2.85
C ALA A 139 16.70 5.20 2.07
N TRP A 140 16.11 5.13 0.87
CA TRP A 140 16.25 3.98 -0.01
C TRP A 140 17.71 3.73 -0.42
N LEU A 141 18.38 4.73 -1.00
CA LEU A 141 19.72 4.56 -1.57
C LEU A 141 20.82 4.47 -0.51
N ALA A 142 20.66 5.11 0.65
CA ALA A 142 21.71 5.15 1.67
C ALA A 142 21.64 4.00 2.68
N VAL A 143 20.44 3.46 2.95
CA VAL A 143 20.24 2.48 4.04
C VAL A 143 19.61 1.19 3.53
N VAL A 144 18.43 1.29 2.93
CA VAL A 144 17.62 0.11 2.57
C VAL A 144 18.31 -0.72 1.49
N PHE A 145 18.69 -0.08 0.38
CA PHE A 145 19.28 -0.76 -0.77
C PHE A 145 20.63 -1.41 -0.45
N PRO A 146 21.61 -0.73 0.20
CA PRO A 146 22.85 -1.38 0.62
C PRO A 146 22.62 -2.54 1.59
N GLY A 147 21.74 -2.37 2.57
CA GLY A 147 21.43 -3.42 3.55
C GLY A 147 20.82 -4.67 2.92
N LEU A 148 19.89 -4.49 1.97
CA LEU A 148 19.27 -5.59 1.23
C LEU A 148 20.25 -6.31 0.31
N ILE A 149 21.09 -5.58 -0.43
CA ILE A 149 22.11 -6.20 -1.29
C ILE A 149 23.08 -7.03 -0.45
N LEU A 150 23.61 -6.46 0.64
CA LEU A 150 24.51 -7.19 1.53
C LEU A 150 23.84 -8.44 2.10
N ASN A 151 22.56 -8.34 2.50
CA ASN A 151 21.83 -9.47 3.03
C ASN A 151 21.59 -10.57 1.99
N TYR A 152 21.20 -10.24 0.75
CA TYR A 152 21.00 -11.24 -0.29
C TYR A 152 22.30 -11.89 -0.75
N LEU A 153 23.40 -11.12 -0.89
CA LEU A 153 24.71 -11.69 -1.18
C LEU A 153 25.19 -12.59 -0.04
N GLY A 154 25.08 -12.15 1.21
CA GLY A 154 25.44 -12.97 2.36
C GLY A 154 24.64 -14.28 2.43
N GLN A 155 23.32 -14.23 2.22
CA GLN A 155 22.49 -15.43 2.15
C GLN A 155 22.91 -16.37 1.02
N GLY A 156 23.22 -15.81 -0.15
CA GLY A 156 23.69 -16.60 -1.28
C GLY A 156 25.02 -17.30 -1.01
N ALA A 157 26.01 -16.58 -0.48
CA ALA A 157 27.31 -17.14 -0.10
C ALA A 157 27.15 -18.21 1.00
N PHE A 158 26.33 -17.94 2.01
CA PHE A 158 26.06 -18.88 3.10
C PHE A 158 25.44 -20.19 2.60
N ILE A 159 24.46 -20.13 1.68
CA ILE A 159 23.80 -21.32 1.11
C ILE A 159 24.77 -22.15 0.24
N ILE A 160 25.70 -21.50 -0.47
CA ILE A 160 26.71 -22.21 -1.28
C ILE A 160 27.61 -23.06 -0.36
N SER A 161 28.01 -22.50 0.78
CA SER A 161 28.87 -23.18 1.76
C SER A 161 28.11 -24.14 2.69
N HIS A 162 26.81 -23.92 2.90
CA HIS A 162 25.94 -24.73 3.78
C HIS A 162 24.60 -25.08 3.08
N PRO A 163 24.58 -26.07 2.17
CA PRO A 163 23.39 -26.43 1.39
C PRO A 163 22.18 -26.88 2.24
N GLU A 164 22.41 -27.38 3.45
CA GLU A 164 21.38 -27.75 4.41
C GLU A 164 20.57 -26.55 4.92
N ALA A 165 21.10 -25.33 4.80
CA ALA A 165 20.45 -24.12 5.32
C ALA A 165 19.36 -23.55 4.41
N VAL A 166 19.06 -24.18 3.27
CA VAL A 166 18.10 -23.72 2.26
C VAL A 166 16.68 -23.52 2.83
N GLU A 167 16.30 -24.24 3.88
CA GLU A 167 14.97 -24.09 4.49
C GLU A 167 14.74 -22.72 5.11
N ASN A 168 15.72 -22.17 5.84
CA ASN A 168 15.62 -20.89 6.56
C ASN A 168 16.96 -20.14 6.60
N PRO A 169 17.52 -19.76 5.43
CA PRO A 169 18.86 -19.19 5.35
C PRO A 169 18.98 -17.90 6.17
N PHE A 170 17.93 -17.06 6.17
CA PHE A 170 17.91 -15.81 6.92
C PHE A 170 18.17 -15.98 8.42
N TYR A 171 17.50 -16.94 9.07
CA TYR A 171 17.68 -17.16 10.51
C TYR A 171 18.93 -17.98 10.80
N LEU A 172 19.28 -18.94 9.95
CA LEU A 172 20.44 -19.81 10.15
C LEU A 172 21.78 -19.09 10.01
N MET A 173 21.84 -17.98 9.27
CA MET A 173 23.00 -17.08 9.27
C MET A 173 23.24 -16.40 10.63
N ALA A 174 22.22 -16.28 11.48
CA ALA A 174 22.42 -15.65 12.77
C ALA A 174 23.20 -16.59 13.71
N PRO A 175 24.17 -16.07 14.49
CA PRO A 175 24.80 -16.89 15.52
C PRO A 175 23.73 -17.34 16.53
N GLY A 176 23.92 -18.51 17.15
CA GLY A 176 22.89 -19.12 18.02
C GLY A 176 22.36 -18.20 19.13
N TRP A 177 23.20 -17.32 19.70
CA TRP A 177 22.80 -16.33 20.70
C TRP A 177 21.96 -15.17 20.11
N GLY A 178 22.14 -14.87 18.82
CA GLY A 178 21.50 -13.77 18.09
C GLY A 178 20.13 -14.12 17.52
N LEU A 179 19.75 -15.41 17.48
CA LEU A 179 18.46 -15.87 16.93
C LEU A 179 17.24 -15.23 17.62
N ILE A 180 17.19 -15.28 18.95
CA ILE A 180 16.05 -14.73 19.72
C ILE A 180 15.94 -13.20 19.50
N PRO A 181 17.02 -12.41 19.68
CA PRO A 181 17.01 -10.99 19.35
C PRO A 181 16.55 -10.71 17.92
N LEU A 182 16.99 -11.51 16.94
CA LEU A 182 16.63 -11.34 15.54
C LEU A 182 15.14 -11.59 15.29
N VAL A 183 14.56 -12.63 15.88
CA VAL A 183 13.11 -12.90 15.77
C VAL A 183 12.29 -11.77 16.39
N ILE A 184 12.71 -11.25 17.55
CA ILE A 184 12.04 -10.11 18.19
C ILE A 184 12.12 -8.87 17.29
N LEU A 185 13.30 -8.58 16.75
CA LEU A 185 13.52 -7.43 15.87
C LEU A 185 12.73 -7.56 14.56
N ALA A 186 12.74 -8.75 13.93
CA ALA A 186 11.94 -9.05 12.74
C ALA A 186 10.44 -8.87 13.02
N THR A 187 9.97 -9.34 14.17
CA THR A 187 8.57 -9.16 14.58
C THR A 187 8.23 -7.68 14.77
N ALA A 188 9.12 -6.90 15.38
CA ALA A 188 8.92 -5.47 15.57
C ALA A 188 8.85 -4.71 14.23
N VAL A 189 9.76 -5.00 13.29
CA VAL A 189 9.77 -4.36 11.97
C VAL A 189 8.60 -4.77 11.10
N THR A 190 8.18 -6.03 11.15
CA THR A 190 7.01 -6.48 10.38
C THR A 190 5.71 -5.90 10.91
N VAL A 191 5.63 -5.63 12.22
CA VAL A 191 4.56 -4.83 12.84
C VAL A 191 4.58 -3.38 12.32
N ILE A 192 5.74 -2.74 12.25
CA ILE A 192 5.89 -1.38 11.70
C ILE A 192 5.51 -1.33 10.22
N ALA A 193 5.96 -2.30 9.42
CA ALA A 193 5.61 -2.40 8.00
C ALA A 193 4.10 -2.58 7.80
N SER A 194 3.47 -3.44 8.62
CA SER A 194 2.03 -3.65 8.60
C SER A 194 1.25 -2.37 8.92
N GLN A 195 1.74 -1.56 9.88
CA GLN A 195 1.13 -0.26 10.21
C GLN A 195 1.11 0.71 9.02
N ALA A 196 2.22 0.80 8.29
CA ALA A 196 2.33 1.67 7.11
C ALA A 196 1.30 1.28 6.05
N VAL A 197 1.20 -0.01 5.74
CA VAL A 197 0.27 -0.54 4.74
C VAL A 197 -1.20 -0.33 5.15
N ILE A 198 -1.55 -0.57 6.42
CA ILE A 198 -2.90 -0.33 6.95
C ILE A 198 -3.28 1.16 6.83
N THR A 199 -2.35 2.06 7.16
CA THR A 199 -2.55 3.51 7.04
C THR A 199 -2.72 3.93 5.57
N GLY A 200 -1.92 3.35 4.67
CA GLY A 200 -2.06 3.51 3.22
C GLY A 200 -3.45 3.08 2.72
N ALA A 201 -3.98 1.97 3.23
CA ALA A 201 -5.33 1.50 2.89
C ALA A 201 -6.43 2.47 3.35
N PHE A 202 -6.27 3.14 4.49
CA PHE A 202 -7.22 4.20 4.91
C PHE A 202 -7.19 5.40 3.96
N SER A 203 -6.00 5.80 3.49
CA SER A 203 -5.83 6.88 2.51
C SER A 203 -6.48 6.53 1.16
N ILE A 204 -6.24 5.32 0.64
CA ILE A 204 -6.87 4.83 -0.59
C ILE A 204 -8.39 4.72 -0.42
N ALA A 205 -8.89 4.27 0.74
CA ALA A 205 -10.32 4.24 1.02
C ALA A 205 -10.94 5.65 1.00
N GLN A 206 -10.26 6.66 1.56
CA GLN A 206 -10.72 8.05 1.49
C GLN A 206 -10.80 8.55 0.05
N GLN A 207 -9.77 8.31 -0.77
CA GLN A 207 -9.77 8.68 -2.18
C GLN A 207 -10.86 7.94 -2.97
N ALA A 208 -11.07 6.65 -2.69
CA ALA A 208 -12.12 5.87 -3.31
C ALA A 208 -13.52 6.38 -2.91
N MET A 209 -13.72 6.86 -1.68
CA MET A 209 -14.96 7.52 -1.25
C MET A 209 -15.21 8.85 -1.97
N SER A 210 -14.17 9.66 -2.22
CA SER A 210 -14.32 10.93 -2.96
C SER A 210 -14.67 10.71 -4.43
N LEU A 211 -14.17 9.62 -5.02
CA LEU A 211 -14.58 9.12 -6.36
C LEU A 211 -15.95 8.40 -6.33
N GLY A 212 -16.52 8.18 -5.15
CA GLY A 212 -17.79 7.49 -4.93
C GLY A 212 -17.75 5.97 -5.15
N LEU A 213 -16.56 5.38 -5.23
CA LEU A 213 -16.42 3.93 -5.37
C LEU A 213 -16.92 3.18 -4.12
N PHE A 214 -16.89 3.82 -2.95
CA PHE A 214 -17.37 3.27 -1.68
C PHE A 214 -18.56 4.05 -1.08
N PRO A 215 -19.29 3.43 -0.13
CA PRO A 215 -20.19 4.16 0.75
C PRO A 215 -19.45 5.22 1.55
N ARG A 216 -20.18 6.28 1.91
CA ARG A 216 -19.64 7.28 2.84
C ARG A 216 -19.50 6.62 4.21
N MET A 217 -18.26 6.42 4.62
CA MET A 217 -17.90 5.90 5.94
C MET A 217 -17.47 7.05 6.85
N SER A 218 -17.56 6.86 8.16
CA SER A 218 -17.09 7.82 9.15
C SER A 218 -15.56 7.86 9.14
N ILE A 219 -15.01 9.03 8.87
CA ILE A 219 -13.56 9.27 8.90
C ILE A 219 -13.22 9.97 10.21
N THR A 220 -12.29 9.38 10.99
CA THR A 220 -11.75 10.01 12.20
C THR A 220 -10.30 10.43 11.92
N HIS A 221 -9.97 11.69 12.14
CA HIS A 221 -8.58 12.14 12.07
C HIS A 221 -7.89 11.81 13.40
N THR A 222 -6.80 11.05 13.34
CA THR A 222 -6.07 10.59 14.53
C THR A 222 -4.96 11.54 14.96
N SER A 223 -4.60 12.52 14.13
CA SER A 223 -3.69 13.63 14.48
C SER A 223 -4.33 14.98 14.17
N GLU A 224 -4.11 15.95 15.04
CA GLU A 224 -4.55 17.34 14.87
C GLU A 224 -3.67 18.11 13.86
N THR A 225 -2.44 17.64 13.61
CA THR A 225 -1.45 18.35 12.78
C THR A 225 -1.21 17.68 11.43
N GLU A 226 -1.41 16.36 11.31
CA GLU A 226 -1.09 15.60 10.10
C GLU A 226 -2.35 15.11 9.37
N GLN A 227 -2.66 15.70 8.22
CA GLN A 227 -3.85 15.34 7.43
C GLN A 227 -3.85 13.89 6.93
N GLY A 228 -2.68 13.24 6.87
CA GLY A 228 -2.52 11.84 6.44
C GLY A 228 -2.85 10.79 7.50
N GLN A 229 -3.00 11.18 8.78
CA GLN A 229 -3.33 10.22 9.85
C GLN A 229 -4.85 10.09 9.97
N ILE A 230 -5.38 9.15 9.20
CA ILE A 230 -6.81 8.93 9.01
C ILE A 230 -7.16 7.53 9.51
N TYR A 231 -8.18 7.41 10.35
CA TYR A 231 -8.74 6.14 10.79
C TYR A 231 -10.14 5.92 10.19
N VAL A 232 -10.31 4.77 9.51
CA VAL A 232 -11.59 4.32 8.95
C VAL A 232 -11.95 2.97 9.55
N ALA A 233 -12.78 2.97 10.60
CA ALA A 233 -13.09 1.79 11.40
C ALA A 233 -13.59 0.60 10.57
N GLN A 234 -14.47 0.83 9.60
CA GLN A 234 -15.05 -0.22 8.77
C GLN A 234 -13.97 -0.92 7.92
N ILE A 235 -13.03 -0.16 7.37
CA ILE A 235 -11.91 -0.69 6.60
C ILE A 235 -10.96 -1.46 7.52
N ASN A 236 -10.71 -0.96 8.73
CA ASN A 236 -9.86 -1.63 9.72
C ASN A 236 -10.38 -3.04 10.03
N TRP A 237 -11.66 -3.17 10.38
CA TRP A 237 -12.27 -4.46 10.70
C TRP A 237 -12.34 -5.39 9.48
N MET A 238 -12.59 -4.85 8.29
CA MET A 238 -12.56 -5.62 7.05
C MET A 238 -11.17 -6.19 6.74
N LEU A 239 -10.13 -5.35 6.87
CA LEU A 239 -8.74 -5.77 6.71
C LEU A 239 -8.34 -6.81 7.76
N LEU A 240 -8.69 -6.60 9.03
CA LEU A 240 -8.43 -7.59 10.09
C LEU A 240 -9.06 -8.94 9.77
N ALA A 241 -10.33 -8.96 9.36
CA ALA A 241 -11.01 -10.21 8.99
C ALA A 241 -10.29 -10.91 7.83
N GLY A 242 -9.90 -10.16 6.78
CA GLY A 242 -9.15 -10.71 5.65
C GLY A 242 -7.80 -11.29 6.06
N VAL A 243 -7.02 -10.55 6.85
CA VAL A 243 -5.72 -10.98 7.39
C VAL A 243 -5.86 -12.26 8.23
N VAL A 244 -6.82 -12.32 9.15
CA VAL A 244 -7.07 -13.50 9.99
C VAL A 244 -7.44 -14.72 9.14
N ILE A 245 -8.32 -14.55 8.15
CA ILE A 245 -8.69 -15.62 7.22
C ILE A 245 -7.44 -16.12 6.46
N LEU A 246 -6.61 -15.23 5.94
CA LEU A 246 -5.39 -15.59 5.21
C LEU A 246 -4.42 -16.39 6.09
N VAL A 247 -4.17 -15.95 7.33
CA VAL A 247 -3.29 -16.66 8.26
C VAL A 247 -3.84 -18.05 8.60
N LEU A 248 -5.14 -18.19 8.85
CA LEU A 248 -5.77 -19.47 9.19
C LEU A 248 -5.83 -20.46 8.03
N VAL A 249 -6.03 -19.96 6.80
CA VAL A 249 -6.07 -20.79 5.59
C VAL A 249 -4.68 -21.28 5.22
N PHE A 250 -3.70 -20.38 5.16
CA PHE A 250 -2.39 -20.71 4.60
C PHE A 250 -1.40 -21.29 5.61
N LYS A 251 -1.51 -20.90 6.90
CA LYS A 251 -0.77 -21.41 8.07
C LYS A 251 0.77 -21.30 8.04
N SER A 252 1.39 -21.09 6.88
CA SER A 252 2.82 -20.92 6.67
C SER A 252 3.10 -19.85 5.62
N SER A 253 4.22 -19.13 5.77
CA SER A 253 4.60 -18.08 4.83
C SER A 253 4.91 -18.64 3.43
N THR A 254 5.44 -19.85 3.30
CA THR A 254 5.72 -20.48 2.01
C THR A 254 4.46 -20.69 1.17
N ASN A 255 3.38 -21.15 1.80
CA ASN A 255 2.09 -21.34 1.13
C ASN A 255 1.48 -19.98 0.74
N LEU A 256 1.56 -19.00 1.64
CA LEU A 256 1.01 -17.67 1.42
C LEU A 256 1.84 -16.87 0.39
N ALA A 257 3.15 -17.15 0.23
CA ALA A 257 4.04 -16.51 -0.74
C ALA A 257 3.60 -16.79 -2.19
N SER A 258 3.15 -18.02 -2.46
CA SER A 258 2.63 -18.40 -3.78
C SER A 258 1.38 -17.59 -4.15
N ALA A 259 0.52 -17.32 -3.16
CA ALA A 259 -0.65 -16.48 -3.32
C ALA A 259 -0.28 -15.00 -3.48
N TYR A 260 0.61 -14.50 -2.62
CA TYR A 260 1.11 -13.12 -2.66
C TYR A 260 1.68 -12.74 -4.02
N GLY A 261 2.49 -13.62 -4.63
CA GLY A 261 3.11 -13.39 -5.94
C GLY A 261 2.09 -13.07 -7.04
N ILE A 262 0.97 -13.79 -7.11
CA ILE A 262 -0.09 -13.54 -8.11
C ILE A 262 -0.82 -12.23 -7.80
N ALA A 263 -1.13 -11.98 -6.54
CA ALA A 263 -1.88 -10.80 -6.11
C ALA A 263 -1.16 -9.50 -6.48
N VAL A 264 0.10 -9.39 -6.04
CA VAL A 264 0.93 -8.20 -6.24
C VAL A 264 1.32 -8.05 -7.70
N ASN A 265 1.62 -9.13 -8.41
CA ASN A 265 1.93 -8.97 -9.83
C ASN A 265 0.72 -8.48 -10.63
N THR A 266 -0.50 -8.86 -10.21
CA THR A 266 -1.71 -8.34 -10.84
C THR A 266 -1.92 -6.86 -10.55
N SER A 267 -1.61 -6.38 -9.33
CA SER A 267 -1.66 -4.93 -9.03
C SER A 267 -0.65 -4.16 -9.87
N MET A 268 0.59 -4.64 -9.97
CA MET A 268 1.66 -4.01 -10.75
C MET A 268 1.28 -3.89 -12.23
N ILE A 269 0.74 -4.95 -12.84
CA ILE A 269 0.26 -4.89 -14.23
C ILE A 269 -0.85 -3.85 -14.40
N VAL A 270 -1.80 -3.79 -13.47
CA VAL A 270 -2.89 -2.80 -13.51
C VAL A 270 -2.32 -1.38 -13.41
N ASP A 271 -1.34 -1.15 -12.55
CA ASP A 271 -0.69 0.15 -12.37
C ASP A 271 0.16 0.55 -13.58
N SER A 272 0.88 -0.39 -14.19
CA SER A 272 1.59 -0.20 -15.45
C SER A 272 0.64 0.17 -16.59
N ILE A 273 -0.53 -0.46 -16.69
CA ILE A 273 -1.57 -0.09 -17.66
C ILE A 273 -2.13 1.31 -17.36
N LEU A 274 -2.42 1.62 -16.09
CA LEU A 274 -2.90 2.95 -15.69
C LEU A 274 -1.87 4.04 -15.98
N ALA A 275 -0.59 3.79 -15.72
CA ALA A 275 0.52 4.67 -16.05
C ALA A 275 0.62 4.90 -17.56
N LEU A 276 0.50 3.85 -18.37
CA LEU A 276 0.49 3.97 -19.83
C LEU A 276 -0.68 4.85 -20.32
N VAL A 277 -1.90 4.64 -19.80
CA VAL A 277 -3.07 5.48 -20.12
C VAL A 277 -2.86 6.93 -19.68
N PHE A 278 -2.30 7.14 -18.48
CA PHE A 278 -2.01 8.47 -17.94
C PHE A 278 -1.02 9.23 -18.83
N PHE A 279 0.12 8.61 -19.17
CA PHE A 279 1.12 9.24 -20.02
C PHE A 279 0.67 9.41 -21.47
N TRP A 280 -0.15 8.49 -21.97
CA TRP A 280 -0.73 8.63 -23.31
C TRP A 280 -1.63 9.87 -23.42
N LYS A 281 -2.38 10.16 -22.34
CA LYS A 281 -3.29 11.31 -22.24
C LYS A 281 -2.58 12.60 -21.80
N SER A 282 -1.51 12.51 -21.02
CA SER A 282 -0.67 13.63 -20.63
C SER A 282 0.13 14.15 -21.83
N ARG A 283 0.12 15.47 -22.05
CA ARG A 283 0.83 16.11 -23.17
C ARG A 283 2.28 16.47 -22.84
N ASN A 284 2.72 16.27 -21.60
CA ASN A 284 3.98 16.82 -21.11
C ASN A 284 5.21 15.95 -21.42
N LEU A 285 5.03 14.68 -21.82
CA LEU A 285 6.14 13.79 -22.17
C LEU A 285 6.06 13.30 -23.63
N PRO A 286 7.22 13.14 -24.30
CA PRO A 286 7.27 12.61 -25.66
C PRO A 286 6.81 11.14 -25.69
N ARG A 287 5.74 10.87 -26.44
CA ARG A 287 5.14 9.52 -26.57
C ARG A 287 6.11 8.47 -27.12
N TRP A 288 7.04 8.88 -27.99
CA TRP A 288 8.04 7.99 -28.56
C TRP A 288 8.99 7.41 -27.51
N PHE A 289 9.16 8.07 -26.36
CA PHE A 289 9.96 7.58 -25.25
C PHE A 289 9.13 6.74 -24.27
N VAL A 290 7.94 7.23 -23.92
CA VAL A 290 7.14 6.58 -22.87
C VAL A 290 6.55 5.24 -23.33
N ILE A 291 6.09 5.14 -24.58
CA ILE A 291 5.44 3.91 -25.06
C ILE A 291 6.43 2.74 -25.07
N PRO A 292 7.64 2.84 -25.67
CA PRO A 292 8.62 1.74 -25.59
C PRO A 292 9.02 1.39 -24.15
N ALA A 293 9.26 2.40 -23.30
CA ALA A 293 9.65 2.17 -21.91
C ALA A 293 8.58 1.38 -21.13
N MET A 294 7.31 1.78 -21.23
CA MET A 294 6.20 1.09 -20.57
C MET A 294 5.96 -0.30 -21.16
N THR A 295 6.15 -0.50 -22.46
CA THR A 295 6.03 -1.82 -23.10
C THR A 295 7.09 -2.79 -22.58
N VAL A 296 8.33 -2.33 -22.38
CA VAL A 296 9.39 -3.17 -21.81
C VAL A 296 9.06 -3.57 -20.37
N ILE A 297 8.59 -2.62 -19.55
CA ILE A 297 8.16 -2.91 -18.17
C ILE A 297 7.03 -3.94 -18.16
N LEU A 298 5.98 -3.71 -18.97
CA LEU A 298 4.83 -4.60 -19.04
C LEU A 298 5.23 -6.00 -19.53
N PHE A 299 6.18 -6.11 -20.47
CA PHE A 299 6.69 -7.40 -20.94
C PHE A 299 7.38 -8.19 -19.81
N VAL A 300 8.17 -7.52 -18.97
CA VAL A 300 8.80 -8.15 -17.79
C VAL A 300 7.75 -8.59 -16.77
N GLU A 301 6.76 -7.74 -16.46
CA GLU A 301 5.67 -8.09 -15.54
C GLU A 301 4.82 -9.26 -16.04
N LEU A 302 4.53 -9.31 -17.35
CA LEU A 302 3.84 -10.44 -17.98
C LEU A 302 4.67 -11.73 -17.89
N THR A 303 5.99 -11.63 -17.96
CA THR A 303 6.89 -12.79 -17.75
C THR A 303 6.80 -13.28 -16.30
N PHE A 304 6.80 -12.37 -15.31
CA PHE A 304 6.53 -12.73 -13.92
C PHE A 304 5.12 -13.30 -13.73
N MET A 305 4.15 -12.87 -14.54
CA MET A 305 2.77 -13.37 -14.44
C MET A 305 2.68 -14.79 -14.98
N ALA A 306 3.37 -15.08 -16.07
CA ALA A 306 3.51 -16.43 -16.57
C ALA A 306 4.19 -17.34 -15.54
N ALA A 307 5.26 -16.88 -14.89
CA ALA A 307 5.96 -17.62 -13.84
C ALA A 307 5.07 -17.91 -12.62
N ASN A 308 4.38 -16.89 -12.11
CA ASN A 308 3.50 -17.03 -10.95
C ASN A 308 2.19 -17.77 -11.29
N GLY A 309 1.73 -17.73 -12.54
CA GLY A 309 0.54 -18.43 -13.02
C GLY A 309 0.62 -19.94 -12.87
N LEU A 310 1.83 -20.53 -12.89
CA LEU A 310 2.04 -21.95 -12.60
C LEU A 310 1.62 -22.33 -11.16
N LYS A 311 1.59 -21.36 -10.24
CA LYS A 311 1.21 -21.54 -8.83
C LYS A 311 -0.27 -21.21 -8.56
N LEU A 312 -1.07 -20.99 -9.61
CA LEU A 312 -2.48 -20.62 -9.46
C LEU A 312 -3.27 -21.71 -8.71
N PHE A 313 -3.00 -22.98 -9.02
CA PHE A 313 -3.68 -24.13 -8.41
C PHE A 313 -3.13 -24.49 -7.02
N THR A 314 -1.96 -23.99 -6.63
CA THR A 314 -1.33 -24.22 -5.32
C THR A 314 -1.60 -23.08 -4.32
N GLY A 315 -2.78 -22.45 -4.44
CA GLY A 315 -3.24 -21.38 -3.52
C GLY A 315 -3.29 -19.98 -4.14
N GLY A 316 -2.75 -19.80 -5.35
CA GLY A 316 -2.77 -18.54 -6.09
C GLY A 316 -4.16 -18.01 -6.47
N TYR A 317 -5.17 -18.87 -6.51
CA TYR A 317 -6.55 -18.48 -6.79
C TYR A 317 -7.20 -17.65 -5.66
N MET A 318 -6.72 -17.76 -4.42
CA MET A 318 -7.37 -17.12 -3.25
C MET A 318 -7.32 -15.59 -3.30
N PRO A 319 -6.17 -14.93 -3.59
CA PRO A 319 -6.15 -13.49 -3.78
C PRO A 319 -6.98 -13.01 -4.97
N ALA A 320 -7.03 -13.78 -6.05
CA ALA A 320 -7.87 -13.46 -7.20
C ALA A 320 -9.36 -13.48 -6.80
N LEU A 321 -9.80 -14.46 -6.00
CA LEU A 321 -11.14 -14.49 -5.43
C LEU A 321 -11.41 -13.29 -4.53
N LEU A 322 -10.49 -12.97 -3.60
CA LEU A 322 -10.62 -11.81 -2.72
C LEU A 322 -10.75 -10.50 -3.52
N GLY A 323 -9.87 -10.29 -4.50
CA GLY A 323 -9.93 -9.15 -5.40
C GLY A 323 -11.25 -9.09 -6.18
N ALA A 324 -11.73 -10.22 -6.70
CA ALA A 324 -13.01 -10.32 -7.39
C ALA A 324 -14.19 -9.98 -6.47
N THR A 325 -14.18 -10.43 -5.21
CA THR A 325 -15.20 -10.10 -4.20
C THR A 325 -15.22 -8.59 -3.92
N ILE A 326 -14.06 -7.96 -3.72
CA ILE A 326 -13.99 -6.51 -3.47
C ILE A 326 -14.49 -5.74 -4.70
N ILE A 327 -14.08 -6.15 -5.91
CA ILE A 327 -14.57 -5.55 -7.17
C ILE A 327 -16.09 -5.67 -7.28
N LEU A 328 -16.66 -6.84 -6.98
CA LEU A 328 -18.11 -7.07 -7.02
C LEU A 328 -18.84 -6.15 -6.04
N LEU A 329 -18.34 -5.99 -4.81
CA LEU A 329 -18.90 -5.07 -3.83
C LEU A 329 -18.87 -3.62 -4.33
N MET A 330 -17.74 -3.17 -4.90
CA MET A 330 -17.61 -1.82 -5.45
C MET A 330 -18.57 -1.59 -6.63
N ILE A 331 -18.67 -2.54 -7.57
CA ILE A 331 -19.59 -2.45 -8.72
C ILE A 331 -21.04 -2.40 -8.24
N THR A 332 -21.41 -3.24 -7.28
CA THR A 332 -22.75 -3.29 -6.70
C THR A 332 -23.12 -1.94 -6.08
N TRP A 333 -22.20 -1.36 -5.30
CA TRP A 333 -22.38 -0.03 -4.72
C TRP A 333 -22.53 1.07 -5.77
N MET A 334 -21.66 1.08 -6.78
CA MET A 334 -21.71 2.05 -7.87
C MET A 334 -23.03 1.99 -8.64
N LYS A 335 -23.52 0.78 -8.95
CA LYS A 335 -24.81 0.56 -9.60
C LYS A 335 -25.95 1.05 -8.71
N GLY A 336 -25.94 0.74 -7.42
CA GLY A 336 -26.94 1.21 -6.46
C GLY A 336 -27.02 2.73 -6.36
N ARG A 337 -25.86 3.42 -6.31
CA ARG A 337 -25.82 4.89 -6.31
C ARG A 337 -26.37 5.49 -7.61
N LYS A 338 -26.06 4.90 -8.77
CA LYS A 338 -26.61 5.36 -10.06
C LYS A 338 -28.12 5.18 -10.12
N ALA A 339 -28.63 4.01 -9.72
CA ALA A 339 -30.06 3.74 -9.68
C ALA A 339 -30.81 4.69 -8.72
N LEU A 340 -30.22 5.01 -7.55
CA LEU A 340 -30.79 5.98 -6.62
C LEU A 340 -30.78 7.40 -7.21
N ALA A 341 -29.68 7.80 -7.87
CA ALA A 341 -29.56 9.11 -8.51
C ALA A 341 -30.57 9.28 -9.66
N GLU A 342 -30.79 8.25 -10.47
CA GLU A 342 -31.81 8.22 -11.53
C GLU A 342 -33.23 8.29 -10.94
N SER A 343 -33.50 7.54 -9.88
CA SER A 343 -34.81 7.55 -9.20
C SER A 343 -35.13 8.91 -8.56
N CYS A 344 -34.14 9.56 -7.94
CA CYS A 344 -34.31 10.91 -7.40
C CYS A 344 -34.30 12.00 -8.49
N GLY A 345 -33.63 11.78 -9.62
CA GLY A 345 -33.56 12.69 -10.76
C GLY A 345 -34.83 12.73 -11.59
N GLY A 346 -35.48 11.58 -11.81
CA GLY A 346 -36.77 11.47 -12.50
C GLY A 346 -37.94 12.06 -11.71
N ASN A 347 -37.85 12.08 -10.37
CA ASN A 347 -38.93 12.57 -9.51
C ASN A 347 -38.86 14.09 -9.19
N ARG A 348 -37.94 14.84 -9.82
CA ARG A 348 -37.93 16.32 -9.73
C ARG A 348 -39.13 16.99 -10.40
N SER A 349 -39.92 16.27 -11.19
CA SER A 349 -41.21 16.78 -11.67
C SER A 349 -42.32 16.71 -10.60
N ASN A 350 -42.26 15.79 -9.62
CA ASN A 350 -43.40 15.51 -8.75
C ASN A 350 -43.13 15.59 -7.23
N SER A 351 -41.92 15.89 -6.78
CA SER A 351 -41.57 15.83 -5.34
C SER A 351 -41.12 17.17 -4.72
N CYS A 352 -41.86 18.26 -4.98
CA CYS A 352 -41.87 19.45 -4.09
C CYS A 352 -42.91 19.34 -2.96
N HIS A 353 -43.30 18.12 -2.60
CA HIS A 353 -44.09 17.82 -1.41
C HIS A 353 -43.32 16.88 -0.48
N CYS A 354 -42.33 17.44 0.19
CA CYS A 354 -41.87 16.87 1.45
C CYS A 354 -41.81 17.99 2.50
N SER A 355 -42.62 17.81 3.55
CA SER A 355 -42.70 18.61 4.78
C SER A 355 -43.44 19.97 4.74
N LYS A 356 -44.77 19.93 4.54
CA LYS A 356 -45.72 20.79 5.27
C LYS A 356 -46.80 19.90 5.91
N ALA A 357 -46.43 19.13 6.93
CA ALA A 357 -47.40 18.41 7.77
C ALA A 357 -46.85 18.24 9.19
N SER A 358 -46.97 19.29 9.99
CA SER A 358 -47.34 19.29 11.42
C SER A 358 -46.88 20.60 12.05
N ARG A 359 -47.83 21.54 12.18
CA ARG A 359 -47.78 22.63 13.17
C ARG A 359 -49.20 23.16 13.38
N SER A 360 -50.10 22.26 13.79
CA SER A 360 -51.22 22.61 14.65
C SER A 360 -50.68 22.63 16.09
N GLY A 361 -50.45 23.82 16.64
CA GLY A 361 -49.96 23.96 18.02
C GLY A 361 -49.21 25.27 18.26
N ARG A 362 -49.93 26.23 18.87
CA ARG A 362 -49.50 27.44 19.59
C ARG A 362 -48.06 27.96 19.35
N ARG A 363 -47.98 29.16 18.76
CA ARG A 363 -46.78 30.02 18.76
C ARG A 363 -46.56 30.62 20.16
N PRO A 364 -45.31 30.74 20.62
CA PRO A 364 -44.85 31.93 21.32
C PRO A 364 -43.97 32.78 20.39
N ALA A 365 -44.15 34.09 20.49
CA ALA A 365 -43.46 35.09 19.70
C ALA A 365 -42.00 35.26 20.15
N TRP A 366 -41.07 35.28 19.19
CA TRP A 366 -39.76 35.92 19.32
C TRP A 366 -39.53 36.77 18.05
N PRO A 367 -39.01 38.01 18.17
CA PRO A 367 -38.95 38.95 17.06
C PRO A 367 -37.74 38.67 16.14
N ALA A 368 -37.97 38.76 14.83
CA ALA A 368 -36.95 38.65 13.80
C ALA A 368 -36.22 40.00 13.56
N PRO A 369 -34.91 40.01 13.26
CA PRO A 369 -34.26 41.21 12.74
C PRO A 369 -34.60 41.36 11.25
N ARG A 370 -34.97 42.59 10.86
CA ARG A 370 -35.19 42.99 9.48
C ARG A 370 -33.85 43.13 8.74
N SER A 371 -33.66 42.43 7.63
CA SER A 371 -32.82 42.92 6.54
C SER A 371 -33.34 42.40 5.19
N SER A 372 -33.56 43.36 4.31
CA SER A 372 -34.18 43.30 2.99
C SER A 372 -33.42 42.47 1.95
N CYS A 373 -34.10 41.55 1.27
CA CYS A 373 -33.70 41.05 -0.04
C CYS A 373 -34.80 41.37 -1.07
N ARG A 374 -34.52 42.32 -1.99
CA ARG A 374 -35.32 42.54 -3.21
C ARG A 374 -35.00 41.45 -4.25
N PRO A 375 -35.96 41.01 -5.07
CA PRO A 375 -35.70 40.03 -6.13
C PRO A 375 -35.26 40.73 -7.43
N ILE A 376 -34.14 40.32 -8.00
CA ILE A 376 -33.76 40.69 -9.37
C ILE A 376 -34.30 39.63 -10.33
N ARG A 377 -35.32 40.03 -11.09
CA ARG A 377 -35.74 39.41 -12.35
C ARG A 377 -34.70 39.77 -13.42
N SER A 378 -34.06 38.78 -14.04
CA SER A 378 -33.80 38.66 -15.49
C SER A 378 -32.55 37.82 -15.79
N MET A 379 -32.74 36.67 -16.41
CA MET A 379 -32.03 36.26 -17.64
C MET A 379 -32.49 34.85 -18.05
N ARG A 380 -33.51 34.83 -18.91
CA ARG A 380 -33.73 33.75 -19.87
C ARG A 380 -32.68 33.92 -20.96
N ARG A 381 -31.79 32.94 -21.13
CA ARG A 381 -31.14 32.44 -22.38
C ARG A 381 -29.69 32.03 -22.10
N ALA A 382 -29.47 30.74 -21.95
CA ALA A 382 -28.28 30.04 -22.45
C ALA A 382 -28.60 28.54 -22.47
N ARG A 383 -29.18 28.07 -23.59
CA ARG A 383 -29.08 26.67 -23.99
C ARG A 383 -27.61 26.42 -24.41
N SER A 384 -27.17 25.17 -24.27
CA SER A 384 -25.86 24.61 -24.69
C SER A 384 -24.61 25.16 -24.00
N CYS A 385 -24.22 24.53 -22.88
CA CYS A 385 -22.83 24.43 -22.47
C CYS A 385 -22.50 22.97 -22.17
N THR A 386 -21.71 22.39 -23.07
CA THR A 386 -21.15 21.04 -23.04
C THR A 386 -20.19 20.88 -21.85
N ILE A 387 -20.14 19.67 -21.27
CA ILE A 387 -19.38 19.26 -20.06
C ILE A 387 -17.86 19.57 -20.10
N SER A 388 -17.32 20.03 -21.23
CA SER A 388 -15.89 20.37 -21.39
C SER A 388 -15.47 21.68 -20.69
N SER A 389 -16.38 22.65 -20.49
CA SER A 389 -16.01 23.98 -19.96
C SER A 389 -15.88 24.04 -18.43
N THR A 390 -16.44 23.08 -17.70
CA THR A 390 -16.33 23.04 -16.22
C THR A 390 -14.96 22.53 -15.76
N ILE A 391 -14.28 21.73 -16.59
CA ILE A 391 -12.92 21.26 -16.30
C ILE A 391 -11.89 22.37 -16.57
N ALA A 392 -12.10 23.20 -17.61
CA ALA A 392 -11.22 24.33 -17.90
C ALA A 392 -11.27 25.43 -16.83
N CYS A 393 -12.44 25.68 -16.22
CA CYS A 393 -12.59 26.70 -15.17
C CYS A 393 -11.99 26.27 -13.81
N CYS A 394 -11.86 24.96 -13.55
CA CYS A 394 -11.15 24.45 -12.36
C CYS A 394 -9.62 24.46 -12.53
N MET A 395 -9.09 24.52 -13.76
CA MET A 395 -7.64 24.48 -14.03
C MET A 395 -6.98 25.86 -14.15
N THR A 396 -7.73 26.95 -14.31
CA THR A 396 -7.17 28.32 -14.38
C THR A 396 -6.95 28.99 -13.02
N GLY A 397 -7.33 28.34 -11.90
CA GLY A 397 -7.06 28.81 -10.54
C GLY A 397 -5.67 28.46 -9.99
N TRP A 398 -4.84 27.74 -10.77
CA TRP A 398 -3.47 27.35 -10.41
C TRP A 398 -2.45 28.05 -11.31
N SER A 399 -2.54 29.37 -11.41
CA SER A 399 -1.39 30.19 -11.76
C SER A 399 -1.31 31.36 -10.78
N SER A 400 -0.37 31.27 -9.83
CA SER A 400 0.00 32.41 -9.00
C SER A 400 1.52 32.50 -8.90
N SER A 401 2.03 33.50 -9.61
CA SER A 401 3.30 34.17 -9.38
C SER A 401 3.46 34.55 -7.90
N PRO A 402 4.67 34.49 -7.31
CA PRO A 402 4.87 34.67 -5.88
C PRO A 402 4.66 36.14 -5.48
N ARG A 403 3.62 36.43 -4.70
CA ARG A 403 3.48 37.72 -4.00
C ARG A 403 4.31 37.69 -2.72
N LYS A 404 5.25 38.64 -2.62
CA LYS A 404 5.99 38.96 -1.38
C LYS A 404 5.02 39.36 -0.25
N PRO A 405 5.22 38.89 1.00
CA PRO A 405 4.50 39.41 2.15
C PRO A 405 5.11 40.75 2.65
N PRO A 406 4.31 41.62 3.30
CA PRO A 406 4.79 42.89 3.87
C PRO A 406 5.60 42.66 5.16
N PRO A 407 6.42 43.64 5.61
CA PRO A 407 7.40 43.42 6.68
C PRO A 407 6.88 43.76 8.10
N SER A 408 7.55 43.11 9.08
CA SER A 408 7.59 43.36 10.54
C SER A 408 6.41 42.79 11.38
N ARG A 409 6.60 42.17 12.54
CA ARG A 409 7.64 42.32 13.59
C ARG A 409 8.05 40.97 14.20
N ALA A 410 9.28 40.97 14.72
CA ALA A 410 9.99 39.88 15.35
C ALA A 410 9.30 39.26 16.59
N SER A 411 9.38 37.93 16.72
CA SER A 411 9.76 37.28 17.99
C SER A 411 10.36 35.89 17.72
N THR A 412 11.67 35.82 17.96
CA THR A 412 12.45 34.66 18.43
C THR A 412 12.07 33.25 17.95
N ALA A 413 12.74 32.84 16.88
CA ALA A 413 13.00 31.45 16.54
C ALA A 413 13.91 30.78 17.59
N LYS A 414 13.55 29.59 18.04
CA LYS A 414 14.52 28.53 18.38
C LYS A 414 14.30 27.38 17.40
N ARG A 415 15.21 27.31 16.42
CA ARG A 415 15.48 26.14 15.58
C ARG A 415 16.22 25.11 16.43
N ASN A 416 15.72 23.88 16.48
CA ASN A 416 16.50 22.66 16.58
C ASN A 416 15.91 21.78 15.45
N ALA A 417 16.53 21.52 14.29
CA ALA A 417 17.80 20.83 14.03
C ALA A 417 17.86 19.45 14.70
N TRP A 418 18.53 18.49 14.05
CA TRP A 418 18.70 17.06 14.40
C TRP A 418 17.66 16.15 13.70
N TRP A 419 17.92 15.76 12.44
CA TRP A 419 18.84 14.72 11.89
C TRP A 419 18.15 13.37 11.75
#